data_AF-A0A0K8WCM1-F1
#
_entry.id   AF-A0A0K8WCM1-F1
#
_cell.length_a   1.000
_cell.length_b   1.000
_cell.length_c   1.000
_cell.angle_alpha   90.00
_cell.angle_beta   90.00
_cell.angle_gamma   90.00
#
_symmetry.space_group_name_H-M   'P 1'
#
loop_
_entity.id
_entity.type
_entity.pdbx_description
1 polymer ?
#
loop_
_entity_poly.entity_id
_entity_poly.type
_entity_poly.pdbx_seq_one_letter_code
_entity_poly.pdbx_strand_id
1 'polypeptide(L)'
;LTKYAAPHLIKSQGNIVNVSSVTGLRSFPGVSTYCSSKAALDQFTRCIALDLAPMNVRVNAVNPGVVITDIHKRLGMSEEQYAKFLEHSKSTHALGRVGDVK
;
A
#
# COMPACT_ATOMS: atom_id res chain seq x y z
N LEU A 1 -13.44 8.23 -0.99
CA LEU A 1 -13.13 8.76 0.37
C LEU A 1 -12.54 10.17 0.30
N THR A 2 -11.40 10.38 -0.36
CA THR A 2 -10.70 11.68 -0.48
C THR A 2 -11.61 12.87 -0.77
N LYS A 3 -12.44 12.80 -1.81
CA LYS A 3 -13.40 13.85 -2.18
C LYS A 3 -14.27 14.32 -1.00
N TYR A 4 -14.73 13.38 -0.17
CA TYR A 4 -15.61 13.67 0.95
C TYR A 4 -14.85 14.10 2.21
N ALA A 5 -13.62 13.61 2.40
CA ALA A 5 -12.79 14.01 3.54
C ALA A 5 -12.13 15.38 3.33
N ALA A 6 -11.88 15.79 2.09
CA ALA A 6 -11.13 17.00 1.75
C ALA A 6 -11.67 18.28 2.43
N PRO A 7 -12.99 18.59 2.44
CA PRO A 7 -13.49 19.79 3.10
C PRO A 7 -13.14 19.86 4.59
N HIS A 8 -13.21 18.72 5.28
CA HIS A 8 -12.89 18.63 6.70
C HIS A 8 -11.39 18.75 6.95
N LEU A 9 -10.57 18.15 6.07
CA LEU A 9 -9.11 18.21 6.16
C LEU A 9 -8.57 19.60 5.82
N ILE A 10 -9.19 20.32 4.88
CA ILE A 10 -8.83 21.71 4.58
C ILE A 10 -9.08 22.59 5.81
N LYS A 11 -10.24 22.43 6.47
CA LYS A 11 -10.57 23.17 7.69
C LYS A 11 -9.58 22.90 8.84
N SER A 12 -9.12 21.66 8.97
CA SER A 12 -8.20 21.25 10.04
C SER A 12 -6.71 21.27 9.67
N GLN A 13 -6.37 21.61 8.42
CA GLN A 13 -5.02 21.48 7.86
C GLN A 13 -4.43 20.07 8.08
N GLY A 14 -5.26 19.08 7.79
CA GLY A 14 -5.01 17.66 8.07
C GLY A 14 -4.13 16.95 7.05
N ASN A 15 -4.15 15.62 7.12
CA ASN A 15 -3.29 14.75 6.30
C ASN A 15 -4.07 13.55 5.77
N ILE A 16 -3.69 13.08 4.59
CA ILE A 16 -4.15 11.82 4.00
C ILE A 16 -2.95 10.87 3.87
N VAL A 17 -3.12 9.65 4.37
CA VAL A 17 -2.15 8.56 4.17
C VAL A 17 -2.85 7.41 3.46
N ASN A 18 -2.46 7.17 2.21
CA ASN A 18 -2.96 6.06 1.42
C ASN A 18 -2.11 4.81 1.68
N VAL A 19 -2.75 3.66 1.92
CA VAL A 19 -2.06 2.38 2.07
C VAL A 19 -1.96 1.72 0.70
N SER A 20 -0.82 1.91 0.04
CA SER A 20 -0.50 1.30 -1.24
C SER A 20 0.15 -0.07 -1.05
N SER A 21 1.22 -0.38 -1.78
CA SER A 21 1.96 -1.65 -1.75
C SER A 21 3.29 -1.49 -2.47
N VAL A 22 4.31 -2.27 -2.10
CA VAL A 22 5.54 -2.41 -2.90
C VAL A 22 5.24 -2.83 -4.36
N THR A 23 4.11 -3.51 -4.57
CA THR A 23 3.62 -3.90 -5.90
C THR A 23 3.16 -2.72 -6.77
N GLY A 24 2.97 -1.53 -6.18
CA GLY A 24 2.75 -0.29 -6.94
C GLY A 24 4.03 0.25 -7.57
N LEU A 25 5.20 -0.17 -7.06
CA LEU A 25 6.52 0.25 -7.52
C LEU A 25 7.24 -0.84 -8.33
N ARG A 26 6.90 -2.11 -8.12
CA ARG A 26 7.50 -3.27 -8.80
C ARG A 26 6.43 -4.28 -9.19
N SER A 27 6.60 -4.91 -10.35
CA SER A 27 5.67 -5.92 -10.85
C SER A 27 5.96 -7.31 -10.28
N PHE A 28 4.89 -8.08 -10.04
CA PHE A 28 4.96 -9.46 -9.58
C PHE A 28 4.10 -10.34 -10.50
N PRO A 29 4.55 -11.56 -10.85
CA PRO A 29 3.78 -12.48 -11.69
C PRO A 29 2.47 -12.91 -10.98
N GLY A 30 1.41 -13.12 -11.75
CA GLY A 30 0.13 -13.64 -11.24
C GLY A 30 -0.78 -12.62 -10.53
N VAL A 31 -0.35 -11.36 -10.37
CA VAL A 31 -1.09 -10.32 -9.64
C VAL A 31 -1.13 -8.98 -10.38
N SER A 32 -1.25 -9.02 -11.71
CA SER A 32 -1.19 -7.82 -12.58
C SER A 32 -2.24 -6.77 -12.22
N THR A 33 -3.50 -7.16 -12.03
CA THR A 33 -4.59 -6.24 -11.67
C THR A 33 -4.36 -5.56 -10.32
N TYR A 34 -3.83 -6.32 -9.34
CA TYR A 34 -3.45 -5.77 -8.04
C TYR A 34 -2.29 -4.77 -8.17
N CYS A 35 -1.23 -5.11 -8.92
CA CYS A 35 -0.11 -4.21 -9.18
C CYS A 35 -0.58 -2.92 -9.87
N SER A 36 -1.39 -3.02 -10.93
CA SER A 36 -1.98 -1.88 -11.61
C SER A 36 -2.81 -1.01 -10.69
N SER A 37 -3.64 -1.60 -9.82
CA SER A 37 -4.46 -0.84 -8.87
C SER A 37 -3.62 -0.05 -7.85
N LYS A 38 -2.49 -0.62 -7.41
CA LYS A 38 -1.58 0.02 -6.45
C LYS A 38 -0.72 1.09 -7.10
N ALA A 39 -0.25 0.87 -8.34
CA ALA A 39 0.39 1.90 -9.13
C ALA A 39 -0.54 3.09 -9.42
N ALA A 40 -1.82 2.82 -9.71
CA ALA A 40 -2.83 3.85 -9.88
C ALA A 40 -3.06 4.65 -8.58
N LEU A 41 -3.07 3.99 -7.42
CA LEU A 41 -3.17 4.65 -6.12
C LEU A 41 -1.95 5.55 -5.82
N ASP A 42 -0.74 5.12 -6.21
CA ASP A 42 0.47 5.93 -6.06
C ASP A 42 0.41 7.20 -6.94
N GLN A 43 -0.05 7.07 -8.19
CA GLN A 43 -0.25 8.23 -9.07
C GLN A 43 -1.37 9.13 -8.56
N PHE A 44 -2.49 8.56 -8.11
CA PHE A 44 -3.59 9.30 -7.49
C PHE A 44 -3.09 10.10 -6.29
N THR A 45 -2.26 9.51 -5.43
CA THR A 45 -1.66 10.19 -4.27
C THR A 45 -0.87 11.42 -4.71
N ARG A 46 -0.03 11.30 -5.74
CA ARG A 46 0.75 12.43 -6.27
C ARG A 46 -0.13 13.55 -6.83
N CYS A 47 -1.15 13.20 -7.62
CA CYS A 47 -2.08 14.19 -8.16
C CYS A 47 -2.81 14.96 -7.05
N ILE A 48 -3.39 14.24 -6.09
CA ILE A 48 -4.16 14.86 -5.00
C ILE A 48 -3.25 15.67 -4.06
N ALA A 49 -2.00 15.25 -3.88
CA ALA A 49 -1.03 16.05 -3.12
C ALA A 49 -0.84 17.44 -3.75
N LEU A 50 -0.76 17.52 -5.09
CA LEU A 50 -0.66 18.80 -5.80
C LEU A 50 -1.95 19.61 -5.70
N ASP A 51 -3.12 18.97 -5.89
CA ASP A 51 -4.42 19.64 -5.81
C ASP A 51 -4.69 20.24 -4.42
N LEU A 52 -4.26 19.56 -3.36
CA LEU A 52 -4.55 19.94 -1.98
C LEU A 52 -3.43 20.75 -1.29
N ALA A 53 -2.24 20.81 -1.87
CA ALA A 53 -1.10 21.56 -1.30
C ALA A 53 -1.41 23.05 -1.05
N PRO A 54 -2.05 23.81 -1.96
CA PRO A 54 -2.39 25.23 -1.71
C PRO A 54 -3.30 25.45 -0.50
N MET A 55 -4.03 24.40 -0.08
CA MET A 55 -4.96 24.44 1.05
C MET A 55 -4.34 23.84 2.33
N ASN A 56 -3.01 23.67 2.36
CA ASN A 56 -2.23 23.15 3.49
C ASN A 56 -2.65 21.74 3.96
N VAL A 57 -3.05 20.87 3.03
CA VAL A 57 -3.34 19.46 3.31
C VAL A 57 -2.27 18.59 2.66
N ARG A 58 -1.60 17.75 3.46
CA ARG A 58 -0.56 16.84 2.96
C ARG A 58 -1.15 15.50 2.57
N VAL A 59 -0.68 14.93 1.47
CA VAL A 59 -1.13 13.63 0.98
C VAL A 59 0.07 12.78 0.65
N ASN A 60 0.18 11.61 1.27
CA ASN A 60 1.27 10.67 1.07
C ASN A 60 0.75 9.24 0.95
N ALA A 61 1.59 8.36 0.43
CA ALA A 61 1.34 6.92 0.39
C ALA A 61 2.42 6.19 1.17
N VAL A 62 2.03 5.09 1.80
CA VAL A 62 2.95 4.09 2.32
C VAL A 62 2.83 2.84 1.45
N ASN A 63 3.96 2.20 1.14
CA ASN A 63 4.04 1.04 0.24
C ASN A 63 4.61 -0.17 1.01
N PRO A 64 3.80 -0.88 1.82
CA PRO A 64 4.27 -2.04 2.57
C PRO A 64 4.81 -3.15 1.66
N GLY A 65 5.83 -3.85 2.16
CA GLY A 65 6.18 -5.18 1.70
C GLY A 65 5.22 -6.25 2.24
N VAL A 66 5.70 -7.49 2.35
CA VAL A 66 4.91 -8.59 2.89
C VAL A 66 4.72 -8.40 4.41
N VAL A 67 3.45 -8.39 4.83
CA VAL A 67 3.03 -8.31 6.24
C VAL A 67 2.18 -9.54 6.56
N ILE A 68 2.38 -10.12 7.74
CA ILE A 68 1.63 -11.29 8.22
C ILE A 68 0.17 -10.88 8.43
N THR A 69 -0.67 -11.25 7.47
CA THR A 69 -2.12 -11.03 7.44
C THR A 69 -2.76 -12.14 6.61
N ASP A 70 -4.08 -12.31 6.72
CA ASP A 70 -4.80 -13.34 5.97
C ASP A 70 -4.95 -13.07 4.47
N ILE A 71 -4.42 -11.97 3.93
CA ILE A 71 -4.67 -11.57 2.52
C ILE A 71 -4.26 -12.65 1.52
N HIS A 72 -3.10 -13.28 1.72
CA HIS A 72 -2.59 -14.31 0.80
C HIS A 72 -3.38 -15.62 0.90
N LYS A 73 -3.79 -15.99 2.13
CA LYS A 73 -4.66 -17.16 2.37
C LYS A 73 -6.03 -16.98 1.73
N ARG A 74 -6.62 -15.79 1.85
CA ARG A 74 -7.90 -15.43 1.20
C ARG A 74 -7.82 -15.37 -0.31
N LEU A 75 -6.62 -15.16 -0.86
CA LEU A 75 -6.33 -15.25 -2.30
C LEU A 75 -6.06 -16.68 -2.78
N GLY A 76 -6.24 -17.69 -1.91
CA GLY A 76 -6.21 -19.10 -2.28
C GLY A 76 -4.88 -19.82 -2.01
N MET A 77 -3.91 -19.18 -1.36
CA MET A 77 -2.71 -19.89 -0.92
C MET A 77 -3.06 -20.88 0.20
N SER A 78 -2.59 -22.12 0.06
CA SER A 78 -2.60 -23.10 1.15
C SER A 78 -1.68 -22.67 2.29
N GLU A 79 -1.85 -23.26 3.48
CA GLU A 79 -0.97 -23.00 4.62
C GLU A 79 0.50 -23.29 4.30
N GLU A 80 0.77 -24.37 3.55
CA GLU A 80 2.13 -24.72 3.14
C GLU A 80 2.72 -23.71 2.16
N GLN A 81 1.94 -23.28 1.17
CA GLN A 81 2.36 -22.26 0.21
C GLN A 81 2.63 -20.93 0.91
N TYR A 82 1.77 -20.56 1.87
CA TYR A 82 1.93 -19.33 2.63
C TYR A 82 3.18 -19.36 3.51
N ALA A 83 3.46 -20.46 4.19
CA ALA A 83 4.68 -20.62 4.99
C ALA A 83 5.95 -20.49 4.12
N LYS A 84 5.97 -21.15 2.95
CA LYS A 84 7.07 -21.03 1.97
C LYS A 84 7.23 -19.59 1.46
N PHE A 85 6.11 -18.91 1.19
CA PHE A 85 6.11 -17.52 0.75
C PHE A 85 6.68 -16.56 1.81
N LEU A 86 6.31 -16.73 3.08
CA LEU A 86 6.84 -15.93 4.18
C LEU A 86 8.35 -16.15 4.37
N GLU A 87 8.81 -17.40 4.28
CA GLU A 87 10.25 -17.69 4.38
C GLU A 87 11.03 -17.08 3.23
N HIS A 88 10.57 -17.25 1.98
CA HIS A 88 11.19 -16.61 0.81
C HIS A 88 11.17 -15.08 0.89
N SER A 89 10.12 -14.51 1.50
CA SER A 89 10.05 -13.05 1.69
C SER A 89 11.22 -12.53 2.53
N LYS A 90 11.74 -13.31 3.49
CA LYS A 90 12.90 -12.88 4.29
C LYS A 90 14.14 -12.61 3.45
N SER A 91 14.36 -13.37 2.37
CA SER A 91 15.52 -13.13 1.49
C SER A 91 15.34 -11.96 0.52
N THR A 92 14.09 -11.55 0.26
CA THR A 92 13.79 -10.44 -0.68
C THR A 92 13.60 -9.10 0.04
N HIS A 93 13.27 -9.12 1.32
CA HIS A 93 13.17 -7.93 2.15
C HIS A 93 14.55 -7.57 2.70
N ALA A 94 14.99 -6.32 2.49
CA ALA A 94 16.30 -5.85 2.96
C ALA A 94 16.51 -6.01 4.48
N LEU A 95 15.42 -6.01 5.26
CA LEU A 95 15.45 -6.21 6.71
C LEU A 95 15.57 -7.69 7.14
N GLY A 96 15.63 -8.64 6.20
CA GLY A 96 15.72 -10.07 6.51
C GLY A 96 14.45 -10.65 7.14
N ARG A 97 13.34 -9.91 7.14
CA ARG A 97 12.09 -10.29 7.81
C ARG A 97 10.85 -9.72 7.10
N VAL A 98 9.72 -10.37 7.33
CA VAL A 98 8.39 -9.84 7.01
C VAL A 98 7.90 -8.88 8.10
N GLY A 99 6.88 -8.09 7.78
CA GLY A 99 6.17 -7.27 8.76
C GLY A 99 5.29 -8.12 9.68
N ASP A 100 5.24 -7.77 10.96
CA ASP A 100 4.29 -8.28 11.94
C ASP A 100 3.25 -7.19 12.23
N VAL A 101 2.05 -7.59 12.66
CA VAL A 101 0.95 -6.69 13.06
C VAL A 101 0.99 -6.31 14.54
N LYS A 102 1.89 -6.92 15.32
CA LYS A 102 2.09 -6.67 16.75
C LYS A 102 3.02 -5.50 17.04
#